data_AF-A0A218UJM0-F1
#
_entry.id   AF-A0A218UJM0-F1
#
_cell.length_a   1.000
_cell.length_b   1.000
_cell.length_c   1.000
_cell.angle_alpha   90.00
_cell.angle_beta   90.00
_cell.angle_gamma   90.00
#
_symmetry.space_group_name_H-M   'P 1'
#
loop_
_entity.id
_entity.type
_entity.pdbx_description
1 polymer ?
#
loop_
_entity_poly.entity_id
_entity_poly.type
_entity_poly.pdbx_seq_one_letter_code
_entity_poly.pdbx_strand_id
1 'polypeptide(L)'
;MMLEIINSCLTNSLHHNPNLVYALLYKRDLFEQFRTHPSFQDIMQNIDLVISFFSSRLEQAGAELSVERVLEIIKQGAVALPKDRLRKFPELKFKYVEEEQPEEFFIPYVWSLVYNSAVALYWNPRDIQLFTMDSG
;
A
#
# COMPACT_ATOMS: atom_id res chain seq x y z
N MET A 1 4.12 -6.70 2.33
CA MET A 1 3.69 -5.79 1.24
C MET A 1 3.26 -4.39 1.69
N MET A 2 2.16 -4.17 2.43
CA MET A 2 1.71 -2.79 2.75
C MET A 2 2.76 -1.98 3.55
N LEU A 3 3.36 -2.58 4.58
CA LEU A 3 4.44 -1.94 5.36
C LEU A 3 5.68 -1.62 4.51
N GLU A 4 6.00 -2.46 3.53
CA GLU A 4 7.10 -2.22 2.60
C GLU A 4 6.80 -1.05 1.66
N ILE A 5 5.54 -0.91 1.20
CA ILE A 5 5.10 0.23 0.39
C ILE A 5 5.23 1.53 1.21
N ILE A 6 4.74 1.52 2.45
CA ILE A 6 4.90 2.67 3.37
C ILE A 6 6.39 3.01 3.52
N ASN A 7 7.23 2.02 3.82
CA ASN A 7 8.66 2.20 3.95
C ASN A 7 9.32 2.77 2.68
N SER A 8 8.91 2.31 1.50
CA SER A 8 9.38 2.85 0.21
C SER A 8 8.99 4.32 0.03
N CYS A 9 7.76 4.70 0.38
CA CYS A 9 7.34 6.09 0.38
C CYS A 9 8.18 6.95 1.33
N LEU A 10 8.50 6.43 2.52
CA LEU A 10 9.30 7.13 3.52
C LEU A 10 10.77 7.32 3.12
N THR A 11 11.36 6.33 2.45
CA THR A 11 12.77 6.33 2.06
C THR A 11 13.02 7.08 0.75
N ASN A 12 12.16 6.86 -0.26
CA ASN A 12 12.39 7.31 -1.63
C ASN A 12 11.62 8.59 -1.98
N SER A 13 10.39 8.73 -1.45
CA SER A 13 9.42 9.72 -1.97
C SER A 13 8.75 10.56 -0.88
N LEU A 14 9.37 10.73 0.29
CA LEU A 14 8.76 11.38 1.45
C LEU A 14 8.19 12.77 1.17
N HIS A 15 8.94 13.58 0.42
CA HIS A 15 8.58 14.94 0.01
C HIS A 15 7.32 15.01 -0.87
N HIS A 16 7.00 13.94 -1.59
CA HIS A 16 5.77 13.81 -2.37
C HIS A 16 4.58 13.30 -1.53
N ASN A 17 4.83 12.82 -0.30
CA ASN A 17 3.84 12.13 0.51
C ASN A 17 3.61 12.78 1.90
N PRO A 18 3.32 14.10 1.99
CA PRO A 18 3.13 14.76 3.29
C PRO A 18 1.90 14.25 4.04
N ASN A 19 0.84 13.87 3.33
CA ASN A 19 -0.37 13.31 3.95
C ASN A 19 -0.12 11.94 4.58
N LEU A 20 0.80 11.14 4.03
CA LEU A 20 1.20 9.87 4.63
C LEU A 20 1.89 10.13 5.98
N VAL A 21 2.81 11.09 6.04
CA VAL A 21 3.49 11.47 7.29
C VAL A 21 2.48 11.99 8.30
N TYR A 22 1.53 12.83 7.89
CA TYR A 22 0.44 13.30 8.73
C TYR A 22 -0.37 12.13 9.31
N ALA A 23 -0.75 11.17 8.47
CA ALA A 23 -1.49 9.98 8.90
C ALA A 23 -0.66 9.11 9.86
N LEU A 24 0.64 8.92 9.62
CA LEU A 24 1.54 8.18 10.51
C LEU A 24 1.63 8.84 11.89
N LEU A 25 1.72 10.17 11.95
CA LEU A 25 1.73 10.91 13.21
C LEU A 25 0.42 10.77 13.96
N TYR A 26 -0.72 10.85 13.25
CA TYR A 26 -2.05 10.76 13.84
C TYR A 26 -2.43 9.34 14.28
N LYS A 27 -1.95 8.31 13.58
CA LYS A 27 -2.30 6.90 13.80
C LYS A 27 -1.09 6.02 14.14
N ARG A 28 -0.10 6.57 14.85
CA ARG A 28 1.14 5.84 15.23
C ARG A 28 0.85 4.53 15.97
N ASP A 29 -0.22 4.50 16.77
CA ASP A 29 -0.58 3.35 17.61
C ASP A 29 -0.94 2.11 16.77
N LEU A 30 -1.37 2.29 15.50
CA LEU A 30 -1.65 1.17 14.59
C LEU A 30 -0.42 0.32 14.29
N PHE A 31 0.79 0.87 14.48
CA PHE A 31 2.03 0.19 14.16
C PHE A 31 2.64 -0.56 15.36
N GLU A 32 2.12 -0.38 16.57
CA GLU A 32 2.67 -1.02 17.77
C GLU A 32 2.62 -2.55 17.70
N GLN A 33 1.53 -3.09 17.13
CA GLN A 33 1.34 -4.53 16.95
C GLN A 33 2.41 -5.18 16.06
N PHE A 34 3.07 -4.42 15.19
CA PHE A 34 4.09 -4.95 14.28
C PHE A 34 5.49 -4.96 14.90
N ARG A 35 5.70 -4.31 16.06
CA ARG A 35 7.00 -4.21 16.73
C ARG A 35 7.51 -5.54 17.28
N THR A 36 6.63 -6.48 17.57
CA THR A 36 7.03 -7.80 18.10
C THR A 36 7.45 -8.77 17.00
N HIS A 37 7.13 -8.49 15.75
CA HIS A 37 7.40 -9.39 14.64
C HIS A 37 8.83 -9.21 14.10
N PRO A 38 9.70 -10.22 14.12
CA PRO A 38 11.10 -10.09 13.70
C PRO A 38 11.27 -9.56 12.27
N SER A 39 10.43 -10.00 11.34
CA SER A 39 10.50 -9.58 9.93
C SER A 39 10.19 -8.09 9.69
N PHE A 40 9.61 -7.38 10.67
CA PHE A 40 9.24 -5.97 10.52
C PHE A 40 10.15 -5.02 11.29
N GLN A 41 11.17 -5.52 12.00
CA GLN A 41 12.05 -4.71 12.85
C GLN A 41 12.67 -3.52 12.10
N ASP A 42 13.27 -3.77 10.92
CA ASP A 42 13.91 -2.71 10.14
C ASP A 42 12.89 -1.69 9.57
N ILE A 43 11.69 -2.14 9.21
CA ILE A 43 10.63 -1.25 8.72
C ILE A 43 10.11 -0.39 9.87
N MET A 44 9.89 -1.01 11.03
CA MET A 44 9.44 -0.31 12.23
C MET A 44 10.47 0.72 12.68
N GLN A 45 11.77 0.40 12.61
CA GLN A 45 12.83 1.37 12.89
C GLN A 45 12.75 2.61 12.00
N ASN A 46 12.47 2.46 10.69
CA ASN A 46 12.29 3.58 9.79
C ASN A 46 11.03 4.41 10.12
N ILE A 47 9.91 3.74 10.39
CA ILE A 47 8.64 4.39 10.75
C ILE A 47 8.81 5.18 12.06
N ASP A 48 9.38 4.57 13.09
CA ASP A 48 9.63 5.20 14.39
C ASP A 48 10.57 6.41 14.24
N LEU A 49 11.63 6.30 13.43
CA LEU A 49 12.54 7.43 13.15
C LEU A 49 11.79 8.61 12.53
N VAL A 50 10.96 8.35 11.53
CA VAL A 50 10.16 9.40 10.87
C VAL A 50 9.19 10.03 11.86
N ILE A 51 8.44 9.22 12.62
CA ILE A 51 7.48 9.71 13.62
C ILE A 51 8.21 10.57 14.66
N SER A 52 9.29 10.08 15.26
CA SER A 52 10.06 10.84 16.26
C SER A 52 10.61 12.15 15.71
N PHE A 53 11.15 12.16 14.49
CA PHE A 53 11.67 13.37 13.86
C PHE A 53 10.61 14.45 13.67
N PHE A 54 9.43 14.07 13.14
CA PHE A 54 8.35 15.03 12.91
C PHE A 54 7.61 15.42 14.19
N SER A 55 7.43 14.50 15.14
CA SER A 55 6.87 14.83 16.47
C SER A 55 7.69 15.91 17.17
N SER A 56 9.02 15.78 17.19
CA SER A 56 9.89 16.80 17.80
C SER A 56 9.77 18.17 17.11
N ARG A 57 9.63 18.19 15.78
CA ARG A 57 9.42 19.45 15.04
C ARG A 57 8.06 20.09 15.32
N LEU A 58 7.01 19.29 15.47
CA LEU A 58 5.69 19.79 15.82
C LEU A 58 5.68 20.35 17.25
N GLU A 59 6.31 19.67 18.20
CA GLU A 59 6.49 20.16 19.57
C GLU A 59 7.22 21.51 19.60
N GLN A 60 8.27 21.68 18.80
CA GLN A 60 8.99 22.95 18.65
C GLN A 60 8.14 24.07 18.02
N ALA A 61 7.12 23.73 17.24
CA ALA A 61 6.26 24.69 16.58
C ALA A 61 5.11 25.21 17.47
N GLY A 62 4.85 24.57 18.62
CA GLY A 62 3.84 24.99 19.60
C GLY A 62 2.61 24.08 19.69
N ALA A 63 1.74 24.35 20.67
CA ALA A 63 0.64 23.46 21.05
C ALA A 63 -0.63 23.57 20.18
N GLU A 64 -0.86 24.71 19.53
CA GLU A 64 -2.06 24.93 18.70
C GLU A 64 -1.64 25.08 17.23
N LEU A 65 -1.57 23.95 16.52
CA LEU A 65 -1.23 23.90 15.10
C LEU A 65 -2.49 23.56 14.30
N SER A 66 -2.82 24.42 13.32
CA SER A 66 -3.82 24.07 12.30
C SER A 66 -3.30 22.94 11.40
N VAL A 67 -4.21 22.25 10.70
CA VAL A 67 -3.84 21.18 9.76
C VAL A 67 -2.91 21.71 8.66
N GLU A 68 -3.18 22.91 8.15
CA GLU A 68 -2.35 23.57 7.14
C GLU A 68 -0.94 23.80 7.68
N ARG A 69 -0.83 24.26 8.93
CA ARG A 69 0.45 24.51 9.56
C ARG A 69 1.24 23.22 9.79
N VAL A 70 0.57 22.14 10.22
CA VAL A 70 1.20 20.82 10.36
C VAL A 70 1.73 20.34 9.01
N LEU A 71 0.94 20.44 7.95
CA LEU A 71 1.36 20.02 6.61
C LEU A 71 2.52 20.86 6.06
N GLU A 72 2.58 22.16 6.34
CA GLU A 72 3.74 23.00 6.02
C GLU A 72 5.01 22.52 6.75
N ILE A 73 4.92 22.26 8.05
CA ILE A 73 6.05 21.77 8.86
C ILE A 73 6.54 20.42 8.31
N ILE A 74 5.61 19.53 7.93
CA ILE A 74 5.93 18.24 7.30
C ILE A 74 6.67 18.45 5.98
N LYS A 75 6.16 19.31 5.09
CA LYS A 75 6.80 19.59 3.79
C LYS A 75 8.21 20.15 3.98
N GLN A 76 8.40 21.07 4.91
CA GLN A 76 9.72 21.63 5.23
C GLN A 76 10.65 20.59 5.88
N GLY A 77 10.13 19.74 6.76
CA GLY A 77 10.90 18.69 7.42
C GLY A 77 11.29 17.54 6.52
N ALA A 78 10.52 17.24 5.47
CA ALA A 78 10.85 16.17 4.52
C ALA A 78 12.19 16.38 3.80
N VAL A 79 12.61 17.63 3.62
CA VAL A 79 13.91 17.99 3.03
C VAL A 79 15.05 17.81 4.05
N ALA A 80 14.77 18.08 5.32
CA ALA A 80 15.75 18.06 6.41
C ALA A 80 15.88 16.71 7.13
N LEU A 81 15.03 15.72 6.80
CA LEU A 81 15.12 14.39 7.39
C LEU A 81 16.47 13.74 7.03
N PRO A 82 17.25 13.24 8.00
CA PRO A 82 18.52 12.55 7.74
C PRO A 82 18.25 11.16 7.14
N LYS A 83 18.10 11.12 5.81
CA LYS A 83 17.78 9.89 5.06
C LYS A 83 18.85 8.80 5.18
N ASP A 84 20.08 9.17 5.51
CA ASP A 84 21.20 8.27 5.78
C ASP A 84 20.97 7.36 7.00
N ARG A 85 20.12 7.80 7.94
CA ARG A 85 19.75 7.01 9.13
C ARG A 85 18.63 6.00 8.87
N LEU A 86 17.95 6.09 7.73
CA LEU A 86 16.93 5.13 7.35
C LEU A 86 17.61 3.84 6.86
N ARG A 87 17.12 2.70 7.36
CA ARG A 87 17.46 1.38 6.83
C ARG A 87 17.14 1.33 5.34
N LYS A 88 18.15 0.94 4.55
CA LYS A 88 18.01 0.79 3.11
C LYS A 88 17.39 -0.56 2.80
N PHE A 89 16.40 -0.56 1.93
CA PHE A 89 15.76 -1.76 1.41
C PHE A 89 16.07 -1.90 -0.08
N PRO A 90 16.03 -3.12 -0.62
CA PRO A 90 16.01 -3.32 -2.06
C PRO A 90 14.87 -2.52 -2.67
N GLU A 91 15.10 -1.99 -3.86
CA GLU A 91 14.05 -1.30 -4.62
C GLU A 91 12.92 -2.29 -4.91
N LEU A 92 11.68 -1.89 -4.59
CA LEU A 92 10.49 -2.68 -4.90
C LEU A 92 10.31 -2.72 -6.43
N LYS A 93 10.62 -3.86 -7.02
CA LYS A 93 10.42 -4.13 -8.44
C LYS A 93 9.17 -4.97 -8.59
N PHE A 94 8.14 -4.38 -9.15
CA PHE A 94 6.95 -5.10 -9.58
C PHE A 94 7.16 -5.48 -11.04
N LYS A 95 7.25 -6.78 -11.30
CA LYS A 95 7.20 -7.31 -12.66
C LYS A 95 5.79 -7.81 -12.89
N TYR A 96 5.19 -7.43 -14.01
CA TYR A 96 4.00 -8.13 -14.48
C TYR A 96 4.40 -9.57 -14.76
N VAL A 97 3.84 -10.49 -13.98
CA VAL A 97 3.96 -11.91 -14.23
C VAL A 97 2.75 -12.26 -15.08
N GLU A 98 2.99 -12.54 -16.36
CA GLU A 98 1.98 -13.21 -17.18
C GLU A 98 1.71 -14.57 -16.54
N GLU A 99 0.44 -14.86 -16.25
CA GLU A 99 0.04 -16.21 -15.86
C GLU A 99 0.46 -17.17 -16.98
N GLU A 100 0.96 -18.36 -16.63
CA GLU A 100 1.42 -19.32 -17.65
C GLU A 100 0.25 -19.85 -18.50
N GLN A 101 -0.95 -19.90 -17.92
CA GLN A 101 -2.16 -20.44 -18.53
C GLN A 101 -3.35 -19.49 -18.31
N PRO A 102 -3.29 -18.27 -18.90
CA PRO A 102 -4.35 -17.27 -18.72
C PRO A 102 -5.71 -17.79 -19.23
N GLU A 103 -5.70 -18.71 -20.19
CA GLU A 103 -6.89 -19.36 -20.74
C GLU A 103 -7.73 -20.09 -19.70
N GLU A 104 -7.14 -20.66 -18.64
CA GLU A 104 -7.91 -21.36 -17.60
C GLU A 104 -8.89 -20.43 -16.88
N PHE A 105 -8.54 -19.15 -16.76
CA PHE A 105 -9.42 -18.13 -16.20
C PHE A 105 -10.27 -17.44 -17.28
N PHE A 106 -9.63 -16.95 -18.35
CA PHE A 106 -10.31 -16.10 -19.33
C PHE A 106 -11.30 -16.86 -20.20
N ILE A 107 -11.04 -18.13 -20.55
CA ILE A 107 -11.98 -18.91 -21.38
C ILE A 107 -13.30 -19.13 -20.62
N PRO A 108 -13.34 -19.69 -19.39
CA PRO A 108 -14.59 -19.83 -18.65
C PRO A 108 -15.28 -18.49 -18.40
N TYR A 109 -14.53 -17.44 -18.07
CA TYR A 109 -15.09 -16.12 -17.79
C TYR A 109 -15.77 -15.52 -19.02
N VAL A 110 -15.10 -15.47 -20.18
CA VAL A 110 -15.67 -14.91 -21.41
C VAL A 110 -16.90 -15.70 -21.85
N TRP A 111 -16.86 -17.03 -21.77
CA TRP A 111 -18.03 -17.86 -22.06
C TRP A 111 -19.18 -17.63 -21.09
N SER A 112 -18.89 -17.39 -19.80
CA SER A 112 -19.94 -16.99 -18.84
C SER A 112 -20.61 -15.68 -19.24
N LEU A 113 -19.86 -14.69 -19.73
CA LEU A 113 -20.42 -13.43 -20.19
C LEU A 113 -21.28 -13.62 -21.43
N VAL A 114 -20.81 -14.40 -22.40
CA VAL A 114 -21.56 -14.73 -23.62
C VAL A 114 -22.86 -15.45 -23.28
N TYR A 115 -22.80 -16.51 -22.46
CA TYR A 115 -23.99 -17.26 -22.05
C TYR A 115 -25.02 -16.38 -21.33
N ASN A 116 -24.58 -15.53 -20.40
CA ASN A 116 -25.48 -14.68 -19.62
C ASN A 116 -26.00 -13.45 -20.40
N SER A 117 -25.24 -12.95 -21.38
CA SER A 117 -25.53 -11.67 -22.05
C SER A 117 -26.07 -11.83 -23.47
N ALA A 118 -25.87 -12.97 -24.12
CA ALA A 118 -26.35 -13.22 -25.49
C ALA A 118 -27.81 -13.68 -25.49
N VAL A 119 -28.72 -12.76 -25.14
CA VAL A 119 -30.18 -13.01 -25.01
C VAL A 119 -30.83 -13.54 -26.30
N ALA A 120 -30.23 -13.28 -27.47
CA ALA A 120 -30.74 -13.70 -28.78
C ALA A 120 -30.27 -15.09 -29.23
N LEU A 121 -29.38 -15.75 -28.47
CA LEU A 121 -28.86 -17.08 -28.78
C LEU A 121 -29.36 -18.07 -27.73
N TYR A 122 -29.96 -19.17 -28.17
CA TYR A 122 -30.34 -20.25 -27.27
C TYR A 122 -29.14 -21.16 -27.00
N TRP A 123 -28.84 -21.37 -25.72
CA TRP A 123 -27.77 -22.24 -25.26
C TRP A 123 -28.37 -23.36 -24.39
N ASN A 124 -28.05 -24.63 -24.67
CA ASN A 124 -28.45 -25.74 -23.78
C ASN A 124 -27.43 -25.86 -22.64
N PRO A 125 -27.81 -25.57 -21.37
CA PRO A 125 -26.85 -25.58 -20.26
C PRO A 125 -26.28 -26.97 -19.96
N ARG A 126 -27.00 -28.04 -20.33
CA ARG A 126 -26.56 -29.43 -20.12
C ARG A 126 -25.42 -29.86 -21.05
N ASP A 127 -25.26 -29.16 -22.17
CA ASP A 127 -24.24 -29.46 -23.17
C ASP A 127 -23.02 -28.53 -23.04
N ILE A 128 -23.06 -27.58 -22.10
CA ILE A 128 -21.96 -26.64 -21.84
C ILE A 128 -21.10 -27.17 -20.70
N GLN A 129 -19.96 -27.78 -21.05
CA GLN A 129 -18.98 -28.32 -20.09
C GLN A 129 -17.99 -27.28 -19.55
N LEU A 130 -18.16 -26.00 -19.92
CA LEU A 130 -17.26 -24.89 -19.58
C LEU A 130 -17.39 -24.40 -18.12
N PHE A 131 -18.52 -24.69 -17.46
CA PHE A 131 -18.75 -24.31 -16.07
C PHE A 131 -18.37 -25.50 -15.19
N THR A 132 -17.28 -25.40 -14.44
CA THR A 132 -16.98 -26.34 -13.37
C THR A 132 -18.16 -26.37 -12.39
N MET A 133 -18.56 -27.56 -11.95
CA MET A 133 -19.77 -27.77 -11.12
C MET A 133 -19.74 -27.10 -9.74
N ASP A 134 -18.62 -26.48 -9.34
CA ASP A 134 -18.39 -25.98 -7.97
C ASP A 134 -18.55 -24.46 -7.81
N SER A 135 -19.22 -23.78 -8.72
CA SER A 135 -19.60 -22.35 -8.56
C SER A 135 -21.03 -22.20 -8.04
N GLY A 136 -21.35 -22.86 -6.92
CA GLY A 136 -22.64 -22.79 -6.21
C GLY A 136 -22.51 -22.14 -4.84
#